data_AF-A0A2W6A791-F1
#
_entry.id   AF-A0A2W6A791-F1
#
_cell.length_a   1.000
_cell.length_b   1.000
_cell.length_c   1.000
_cell.angle_alpha   90.00
_cell.angle_beta   90.00
_cell.angle_gamma   90.00
#
_symmetry.space_group_name_H-M   'P 1'
#
loop_
_entity.id
_entity.type
_entity.pdbx_description
1 polymer ?
#
loop_
_entity_poly.entity_id
_entity_poly.type
_entity_poly.pdbx_seq_one_letter_code
_entity_poly.pdbx_strand_id
1 'polypeptide(L)'
;MGRPSLERASPTRGGAGKPAEGFGDQVRQLQGGDEHRSERIRHTRSEERRSRRGRWRAWASKIWSGFSAAPLEASPWCATGLRTRLDWPSVAERYPQRRGADRTVNQRLQGTLIGLAIMFVFVALGVRRRMRPQPVRPNRILIFSVVIVLVVGLSFVGTGAHLIENPLAITLAPVCLLAGVGLGFVLVRNMRFWTDPDTGQLWMAGGALFAIILVGTILLRLGVRYAVTGDPFAPPRANEAVSPLSVLSADLLLVTLGLWLSRAVLLVLRHREHVSVQSVQKPRSEAGPG
;
A
#
# COMPACT_ATOMS: atom_id res chain seq x y z
N MET A 1 -16.69 -13.77 68.06
CA MET A 1 -17.00 -13.75 66.60
C MET A 1 -15.67 -13.71 65.85
N GLY A 2 -15.18 -14.88 65.45
CA GLY A 2 -13.86 -15.05 64.85
C GLY A 2 -13.91 -14.96 63.32
N ARG A 3 -12.96 -14.21 62.74
CA ARG A 3 -12.69 -14.21 61.30
C ARG A 3 -11.68 -15.33 61.00
N PRO A 4 -11.94 -16.22 60.03
CA PRO A 4 -10.96 -17.21 59.61
C PRO A 4 -9.86 -16.56 58.76
N SER A 5 -8.63 -16.72 59.21
CA SER A 5 -7.39 -16.35 58.51
C SER A 5 -7.19 -17.28 57.31
N LEU A 6 -7.26 -16.74 56.09
CA LEU A 6 -6.90 -17.48 54.88
C LEU A 6 -5.37 -17.53 54.75
N GLU A 7 -4.83 -18.64 55.20
CA GLU A 7 -3.47 -19.13 55.01
C GLU A 7 -3.20 -19.34 53.51
N ARG A 8 -2.46 -18.43 52.88
CA ARG A 8 -1.94 -18.65 51.51
C ARG A 8 -0.68 -19.50 51.61
N ALA A 9 -0.83 -20.76 51.20
CA ALA A 9 0.26 -21.68 50.97
C ALA A 9 1.32 -21.07 50.03
N SER A 10 2.56 -21.04 50.51
CA SER A 10 3.74 -20.71 49.71
C SER A 10 4.15 -21.97 48.93
N PRO A 11 4.32 -21.91 47.59
CA PRO A 11 4.84 -23.05 46.85
C PRO A 11 6.32 -23.27 47.19
N THR A 12 6.58 -24.46 47.69
CA THR A 12 7.87 -24.98 48.12
C THR A 12 8.83 -25.08 46.95
N ARG A 13 9.93 -24.34 47.11
CA ARG A 13 11.29 -24.55 46.61
C ARG A 13 11.57 -26.04 46.31
N GLY A 14 11.82 -26.37 45.03
CA GLY A 14 12.24 -27.70 44.61
C GLY A 14 13.38 -27.64 43.59
N GLY A 15 14.47 -28.34 43.90
CA GLY A 15 15.39 -28.89 42.90
C GLY A 15 16.60 -28.05 42.51
N ALA A 16 17.61 -28.02 43.39
CA ALA A 16 18.99 -27.78 42.98
C ALA A 16 19.49 -28.97 42.16
N GLY A 17 19.87 -28.74 40.91
CA GLY A 17 20.56 -29.69 40.04
C GLY A 17 21.57 -28.94 39.16
N LYS A 18 22.85 -29.00 39.54
CA LYS A 18 24.05 -28.72 38.74
C LYS A 18 25.02 -29.89 39.00
N PRO A 19 26.05 -30.14 38.17
CA PRO A 19 26.25 -29.83 36.75
C PRO A 19 26.60 -31.11 35.96
N ALA A 20 26.25 -31.17 34.67
CA ALA A 20 26.87 -32.13 33.76
C ALA A 20 27.77 -31.35 32.80
N GLU A 21 29.05 -31.30 33.18
CA GLU A 21 30.18 -31.07 32.29
C GLU A 21 30.13 -32.10 31.16
N GLY A 22 30.29 -31.67 29.90
CA GLY A 22 30.45 -32.61 28.79
C GLY A 22 29.81 -32.25 27.46
N PHE A 23 29.83 -30.98 27.02
CA PHE A 23 29.57 -30.62 25.62
C PHE A 23 30.51 -29.51 25.12
N GLY A 24 31.77 -29.54 25.57
CA GLY A 24 32.76 -28.48 25.29
C GLY A 24 33.50 -28.59 23.94
N ASP A 25 33.66 -29.79 23.37
CA ASP A 25 34.69 -29.98 22.33
C ASP A 25 34.20 -30.33 20.92
N GLN A 26 32.88 -30.44 20.69
CA GLN A 26 32.37 -30.89 19.38
C GLN A 26 31.82 -29.77 18.47
N VAL A 27 31.85 -28.50 18.89
CA VAL A 27 31.29 -27.38 18.09
C VAL A 27 32.36 -26.61 17.31
N ARG A 28 33.65 -26.91 17.51
CA ARG A 28 34.75 -26.17 16.84
C ARG A 28 35.09 -26.64 15.42
N GLN A 29 34.52 -27.74 14.91
CA GLN A 29 34.80 -28.23 13.56
C GLN A 29 33.79 -27.82 12.48
N LEU A 30 32.61 -27.28 12.82
CA LEU A 30 31.62 -26.84 11.82
C LEU A 30 31.80 -25.40 11.36
N GLN A 31 32.55 -24.57 12.09
CA GLN A 31 32.69 -23.14 11.78
C GLN A 31 33.61 -22.86 10.58
N GLY A 32 34.54 -23.76 10.24
CA GLY A 32 35.40 -23.63 9.05
C GLY A 32 34.70 -23.95 7.72
N GLY A 33 33.58 -24.69 7.74
CA GLY A 33 32.81 -25.02 6.53
C GLY A 33 31.85 -23.92 6.08
N ASP A 34 31.35 -23.11 7.02
CA ASP A 34 30.33 -22.10 6.74
C ASP A 34 30.90 -20.81 6.14
N GLU A 35 32.18 -20.51 6.34
CA GLU A 35 32.87 -19.39 5.69
C GLU A 35 32.97 -19.64 4.17
N HIS A 36 33.35 -20.85 3.79
CA HIS A 36 33.47 -21.24 2.38
C HIS A 36 32.11 -21.35 1.68
N ARG A 37 31.04 -21.67 2.43
CA ARG A 37 29.64 -21.63 1.93
C ARG A 37 29.13 -20.19 1.78
N SER A 38 29.50 -19.31 2.70
CA SER A 38 29.12 -17.89 2.68
C SER A 38 29.79 -17.13 1.54
N GLU A 39 31.04 -17.46 1.18
CA GLU A 39 31.71 -16.92 -0.01
C GLU A 39 31.06 -17.38 -1.32
N ARG A 40 30.69 -18.66 -1.43
CA ARG A 40 29.96 -19.18 -2.60
C ARG A 40 28.61 -18.49 -2.81
N ILE A 41 27.89 -18.18 -1.73
CA ILE A 41 26.62 -17.45 -1.77
C ILE A 41 26.84 -15.97 -2.12
N ARG A 42 27.93 -15.34 -1.66
CA ARG A 42 28.24 -13.94 -2.01
C ARG A 42 28.58 -13.78 -3.50
N HIS A 43 29.36 -14.69 -4.08
CA HIS A 43 29.71 -14.63 -5.51
C HIS A 43 28.49 -14.84 -6.43
N THR A 44 27.67 -15.86 -6.16
CA THR A 44 26.45 -16.14 -6.95
C THR A 44 25.41 -15.01 -6.86
N ARG A 45 25.27 -14.36 -5.70
CA ARG A 45 24.33 -13.24 -5.51
C ARG A 45 24.78 -11.96 -6.25
N SER A 46 26.08 -11.79 -6.49
CA SER A 46 26.62 -10.65 -7.25
C SER A 46 26.34 -10.77 -8.75
N GLU A 47 26.44 -11.99 -9.30
CA GLU A 47 26.16 -12.26 -10.71
C GLU A 47 24.66 -12.18 -11.02
N GLU A 48 23.79 -12.72 -10.15
CA GLU A 48 22.35 -12.65 -10.40
C GLU A 48 21.83 -11.20 -10.36
N ARG A 49 22.43 -10.32 -9.55
CA ARG A 49 22.11 -8.88 -9.58
C ARG A 49 22.54 -8.20 -10.89
N ARG A 50 23.68 -8.58 -11.48
CA ARG A 50 24.10 -8.08 -12.81
C ARG A 50 23.19 -8.60 -13.91
N SER A 51 22.87 -9.90 -13.91
CA SER A 51 21.96 -10.53 -14.88
C SER A 51 20.57 -9.90 -14.86
N ARG A 52 19.99 -9.66 -13.67
CA ARG A 52 18.70 -8.97 -13.55
C ARG A 52 18.75 -7.54 -14.09
N ARG A 53 19.82 -6.77 -13.85
CA ARG A 53 19.94 -5.41 -14.40
C ARG A 53 20.01 -5.38 -15.94
N GLY A 54 20.66 -6.35 -16.56
CA GLY A 54 20.68 -6.49 -18.03
C GLY A 54 19.29 -6.77 -18.61
N ARG A 55 18.53 -7.66 -17.97
CA ARG A 55 17.20 -8.07 -18.43
C ARG A 55 16.14 -6.96 -18.35
N TRP A 56 16.21 -6.09 -17.34
CA TRP A 56 15.32 -4.92 -17.24
C TRP A 56 15.57 -3.87 -18.32
N ARG A 57 16.83 -3.68 -18.77
CA ARG A 57 17.14 -2.75 -19.88
C ARG A 57 16.57 -3.24 -21.22
N ALA A 58 16.58 -4.55 -21.46
CA ALA A 58 16.00 -5.13 -22.67
C ALA A 58 14.46 -5.05 -22.72
N TRP A 59 13.80 -4.98 -21.56
CA TRP A 59 12.34 -4.84 -21.48
C TRP A 59 11.88 -3.38 -21.56
N ALA A 60 12.64 -2.45 -20.98
CA ALA A 60 12.29 -1.02 -20.95
C ALA A 60 12.22 -0.40 -22.35
N SER A 61 13.12 -0.79 -23.27
CA SER A 61 13.12 -0.29 -24.65
C SER A 61 11.86 -0.68 -25.43
N LYS A 62 11.26 -1.84 -25.12
CA LYS A 62 10.10 -2.36 -25.84
C LYS A 62 8.77 -1.70 -25.46
N ILE A 63 8.71 -1.09 -24.27
CA ILE A 63 7.50 -0.40 -23.77
C ILE A 63 7.47 1.05 -24.26
N TRP A 64 8.63 1.67 -24.50
CA TRP A 64 8.73 3.07 -24.91
C TRP A 64 8.74 3.30 -26.42
N SER A 65 9.05 2.27 -27.23
CA SER A 65 9.04 2.40 -28.70
C SER A 65 7.64 2.41 -29.32
N GLY A 66 6.57 2.23 -28.52
CA GLY A 66 5.17 2.29 -28.99
C GLY A 66 4.54 3.68 -28.99
N PHE A 67 5.21 4.69 -28.40
CA PHE A 67 4.79 6.09 -28.45
C PHE A 67 5.46 6.79 -29.64
N SER A 68 5.21 6.26 -30.84
CA SER A 68 5.50 7.02 -32.06
C SER A 68 4.37 8.03 -32.23
N ALA A 69 4.70 9.31 -32.04
CA ALA A 69 3.80 10.42 -32.34
C ALA A 69 3.43 10.33 -33.82
N ALA A 70 2.22 9.84 -34.10
CA ALA A 70 1.66 9.94 -35.44
C ALA A 70 1.55 11.43 -35.79
N PRO A 71 2.06 11.86 -36.97
CA PRO A 71 1.88 13.22 -37.42
C PRO A 71 0.38 13.48 -37.60
N LEU A 72 -0.08 14.61 -37.07
CA LEU A 72 -1.40 15.15 -37.31
C LEU A 72 -1.55 15.41 -38.81
N GLU A 73 -2.06 14.44 -39.56
CA GLU A 73 -2.52 14.67 -40.92
C GLU A 73 -3.74 15.58 -40.87
N ALA A 74 -3.55 16.79 -41.37
CA ALA A 74 -4.60 17.75 -41.66
C ALA A 74 -5.60 17.12 -42.63
N SER A 75 -6.85 16.99 -42.22
CA SER A 75 -7.93 16.58 -43.12
C SER A 75 -8.29 17.74 -44.06
N PRO A 76 -8.19 17.58 -45.40
CA PRO A 76 -8.60 18.60 -46.34
C PRO A 76 -10.10 18.42 -46.65
N TRP A 77 -10.97 18.95 -45.80
CA TRP A 77 -12.37 19.20 -46.18
C TRP A 77 -12.46 20.51 -46.96
N CYS A 78 -12.03 20.48 -48.22
CA CYS A 78 -12.36 21.48 -49.22
C CYS A 78 -12.37 20.81 -50.61
N ALA A 79 -13.44 20.07 -50.91
CA ALA A 79 -13.79 19.74 -52.28
C ALA A 79 -15.31 19.76 -52.42
N THR A 80 -15.82 20.98 -52.61
CA THR A 80 -17.16 21.28 -53.09
C THR A 80 -17.32 20.67 -54.48
N GLY A 81 -18.18 19.66 -54.62
CA GLY A 81 -18.46 19.00 -55.90
C GLY A 81 -19.91 18.54 -55.96
N LEU A 82 -20.76 19.37 -56.56
CA LEU A 82 -22.13 19.06 -56.94
C LEU A 82 -22.24 17.85 -57.89
N ARG A 83 -23.45 17.25 -57.90
CA ARG A 83 -24.02 16.22 -58.80
C ARG A 83 -23.94 14.79 -58.23
N THR A 84 -25.00 13.99 -58.20
CA THR A 84 -26.35 14.10 -58.77
C THR A 84 -27.30 13.22 -57.97
N ARG A 85 -28.49 13.77 -57.79
CA ARG A 85 -29.77 13.13 -57.52
C ARG A 85 -29.93 11.83 -58.33
N LEU A 86 -29.99 10.68 -57.66
CA LEU A 86 -30.71 9.52 -58.17
C LEU A 86 -31.45 8.90 -56.97
N ASP A 87 -32.76 9.15 -56.95
CA ASP A 87 -33.71 8.60 -56.00
C ASP A 87 -33.71 7.07 -56.10
N TRP A 88 -33.30 6.41 -55.04
CA TRP A 88 -33.64 5.02 -54.77
C TRP A 88 -34.65 4.99 -53.63
N PRO A 89 -35.94 4.71 -53.90
CA PRO A 89 -36.88 4.50 -52.83
C PRO A 89 -36.82 3.05 -52.36
N SER A 90 -36.68 2.90 -51.04
CA SER A 90 -37.40 1.92 -50.22
C SER A 90 -36.94 0.45 -50.17
N VAL A 91 -37.09 -0.10 -48.96
CA VAL A 91 -37.11 -1.53 -48.56
C VAL A 91 -35.79 -2.15 -48.05
N ALA A 92 -34.93 -1.37 -47.38
CA ALA A 92 -33.86 -1.92 -46.54
C ALA A 92 -33.88 -1.41 -45.07
N GLU A 93 -34.96 -0.75 -44.66
CA GLU A 93 -35.02 0.07 -43.44
C GLU A 93 -35.78 -0.58 -42.26
N ARG A 94 -35.81 -1.92 -42.20
CA ARG A 94 -36.41 -2.66 -41.07
C ARG A 94 -35.56 -3.83 -40.58
N TYR A 95 -34.24 -3.66 -40.54
CA TYR A 95 -33.43 -4.49 -39.65
C TYR A 95 -33.03 -3.66 -38.43
N PRO A 96 -33.62 -3.95 -37.25
CA PRO A 96 -33.33 -3.19 -36.06
C PRO A 96 -31.85 -3.39 -35.73
N GLN A 97 -31.23 -2.26 -35.42
CA GLN A 97 -29.88 -2.00 -34.95
C GLN A 97 -29.57 -2.72 -33.62
N ARG A 98 -29.85 -4.03 -33.54
CA ARG A 98 -29.81 -4.85 -32.32
C ARG A 98 -28.47 -5.56 -32.12
N ARG A 99 -27.66 -5.75 -33.18
CA ARG A 99 -26.29 -6.31 -33.05
C ARG A 99 -25.23 -5.33 -32.53
N GLY A 100 -25.52 -4.03 -32.52
CA GLY A 100 -24.58 -3.01 -32.05
C GLY A 100 -24.56 -2.84 -30.52
N ALA A 101 -25.72 -3.00 -29.86
CA ALA A 101 -25.86 -2.78 -28.43
C ALA A 101 -25.04 -3.79 -27.59
N ASP A 102 -25.08 -5.07 -27.96
CA ASP A 102 -24.46 -6.15 -27.17
C ASP A 102 -22.92 -6.04 -27.11
N ARG A 103 -22.27 -5.52 -28.16
CA ARG A 103 -20.81 -5.32 -28.18
C ARG A 103 -20.37 -4.24 -27.19
N THR A 104 -21.15 -3.18 -27.03
CA THR A 104 -20.79 -2.05 -26.16
C THR A 104 -20.89 -2.41 -24.68
N VAL A 105 -21.88 -3.23 -24.30
CA VAL A 105 -22.06 -3.70 -22.92
C VAL A 105 -20.90 -4.62 -22.53
N ASN A 106 -20.56 -5.59 -23.39
CA ASN A 106 -19.45 -6.50 -23.13
C ASN A 106 -18.09 -5.78 -23.02
N GLN A 107 -17.82 -4.78 -23.86
CA GLN A 107 -16.57 -4.01 -23.77
C GLN A 107 -16.47 -3.22 -22.45
N ARG A 108 -17.57 -2.61 -21.97
CA ARG A 108 -17.58 -1.91 -20.68
C ARG A 108 -17.31 -2.86 -19.52
N LEU A 109 -18.02 -3.99 -19.48
CA LEU A 109 -17.84 -5.01 -18.44
C LEU A 109 -16.41 -5.56 -18.45
N GLN A 110 -15.84 -5.85 -19.63
CA GLN A 110 -14.46 -6.30 -19.74
C GLN A 110 -13.46 -5.26 -19.22
N GLY A 111 -13.63 -3.97 -19.56
CA GLY A 111 -12.78 -2.90 -19.06
C GLY A 111 -12.81 -2.79 -17.53
N THR A 112 -14.01 -2.82 -16.92
CA THR A 112 -14.17 -2.77 -15.46
C THR A 112 -13.56 -3.99 -14.77
N LEU A 113 -13.78 -5.20 -15.30
CA LEU A 113 -13.20 -6.43 -14.75
C LEU A 113 -11.67 -6.44 -14.83
N ILE A 114 -11.09 -5.98 -15.94
CA ILE A 114 -9.63 -5.85 -16.10
C ILE A 114 -9.10 -4.82 -15.09
N GLY A 115 -9.76 -3.68 -14.94
CA GLY A 115 -9.38 -2.65 -13.95
C GLY A 115 -9.40 -3.17 -12.51
N LEU A 116 -10.47 -3.89 -12.14
CA LEU A 116 -10.59 -4.54 -10.82
C LEU A 116 -9.49 -5.59 -10.61
N ALA A 117 -9.22 -6.43 -11.61
CA ALA A 117 -8.18 -7.45 -11.53
C ALA A 117 -6.78 -6.84 -11.35
N ILE A 118 -6.44 -5.82 -12.13
CA ILE A 118 -5.16 -5.10 -12.02
C ILE A 118 -5.03 -4.49 -10.62
N MET A 119 -6.06 -3.77 -10.18
CA MET A 119 -6.08 -3.16 -8.86
C MET A 119 -5.92 -4.21 -7.75
N PHE A 120 -6.64 -5.34 -7.82
CA PHE A 120 -6.52 -6.43 -6.84
C PHE A 120 -5.10 -6.98 -6.79
N VAL A 121 -4.45 -7.18 -7.95
CA VAL A 121 -3.03 -7.60 -8.02
C VAL A 121 -2.12 -6.58 -7.36
N PHE A 122 -2.29 -5.28 -7.61
CA PHE A 122 -1.48 -4.24 -6.97
C PHE A 122 -1.69 -4.19 -5.45
N VAL A 123 -2.93 -4.32 -4.99
CA VAL A 123 -3.27 -4.35 -3.56
C VAL A 123 -2.68 -5.60 -2.91
N ALA A 124 -2.86 -6.78 -3.50
CA ALA A 124 -2.32 -8.04 -3.01
C ALA A 124 -0.78 -8.00 -2.96
N LEU A 125 -0.12 -7.48 -3.99
CA LEU A 125 1.32 -7.27 -4.01
C LEU A 125 1.76 -6.25 -2.96
N GLY A 126 1.00 -5.17 -2.78
CA GLY A 126 1.24 -4.16 -1.75
C GLY A 126 1.17 -4.74 -0.34
N VAL A 127 0.11 -5.51 -0.05
CA VAL A 127 -0.09 -6.23 1.22
C VAL A 127 1.03 -7.24 1.43
N ARG A 128 1.30 -8.09 0.44
CA ARG A 128 2.36 -9.12 0.51
C ARG A 128 3.74 -8.51 0.75
N ARG A 129 4.04 -7.37 0.11
CA ARG A 129 5.29 -6.65 0.34
C ARG A 129 5.38 -6.10 1.77
N ARG A 130 4.28 -5.60 2.34
CA ARG A 130 4.24 -5.01 3.69
C ARG A 130 4.20 -6.04 4.83
N MET A 131 3.74 -7.26 4.57
CA MET A 131 3.81 -8.36 5.54
C MET A 131 5.23 -8.93 5.69
N ARG A 132 6.10 -8.74 4.70
CA ARG A 132 7.50 -9.19 4.81
C ARG A 132 8.26 -8.31 5.81
N PRO A 133 9.18 -8.89 6.59
CA PRO A 133 10.13 -8.13 7.38
C PRO A 133 10.82 -7.06 6.54
N GLN A 134 10.79 -5.81 7.00
CA GLN A 134 11.50 -4.71 6.37
C GLN A 134 12.29 -3.92 7.40
N PRO A 135 13.52 -3.48 7.07
CA PRO A 135 14.25 -2.56 7.92
C PRO A 135 13.55 -1.19 7.91
N VAL A 136 13.34 -0.61 9.08
CA VAL A 136 12.71 0.70 9.25
C VAL A 136 13.66 1.77 8.73
N ARG A 137 13.29 2.43 7.62
CA ARG A 137 14.04 3.56 7.05
C ARG A 137 13.26 4.86 7.30
N PRO A 138 13.54 5.61 8.37
CA PRO A 138 12.73 6.76 8.78
C PRO A 138 12.61 7.81 7.68
N ASN A 139 13.72 8.14 7.01
CA ASN A 139 13.74 9.12 5.91
C ASN A 139 12.80 8.71 4.78
N ARG A 140 12.80 7.42 4.41
CA ARG A 140 11.94 6.92 3.34
C ARG A 140 10.47 6.95 3.74
N ILE A 141 10.16 6.66 5.00
CA ILE A 141 8.79 6.70 5.53
C ILE A 141 8.29 8.16 5.53
N LEU A 142 9.08 9.11 6.02
CA LEU A 142 8.74 10.53 5.99
C LEU A 142 8.49 11.04 4.57
N ILE A 143 9.40 10.77 3.63
CA ILE A 143 9.25 11.18 2.23
C ILE A 143 7.95 10.62 1.64
N PHE A 144 7.68 9.32 1.81
CA PHE A 144 6.43 8.74 1.30
C PHE A 144 5.19 9.33 1.95
N SER A 145 5.21 9.60 3.26
CA SER A 145 4.07 10.21 3.94
C SER A 145 3.84 11.63 3.46
N VAL A 146 4.88 12.44 3.28
CA VAL A 146 4.78 13.79 2.72
C VAL A 146 4.23 13.74 1.29
N VAL A 147 4.73 12.84 0.45
CA VAL A 147 4.22 12.66 -0.93
C VAL A 147 2.75 12.26 -0.93
N ILE A 148 2.34 11.33 -0.07
CA ILE A 148 0.92 10.92 0.03
C ILE A 148 0.06 12.08 0.50
N VAL A 149 0.48 12.80 1.54
CA VAL A 149 -0.24 13.98 2.05
C VAL A 149 -0.37 15.05 0.98
N LEU A 150 0.68 15.30 0.21
CA LEU A 150 0.70 16.29 -0.86
C LEU A 150 -0.21 15.85 -2.03
N VAL A 151 -0.13 14.61 -2.47
CA VAL A 151 -0.97 14.08 -3.57
C VAL A 151 -2.45 14.06 -3.16
N VAL A 152 -2.76 13.58 -1.95
CA VAL A 152 -4.13 13.53 -1.44
C VAL A 152 -4.66 14.94 -1.16
N GLY A 153 -3.83 15.82 -0.59
CA GLY A 153 -4.15 17.22 -0.33
C GLY A 153 -4.41 18.00 -1.61
N LEU A 154 -3.55 17.88 -2.63
CA LEU A 154 -3.79 18.49 -3.95
C LEU A 154 -5.04 17.94 -4.62
N SER A 155 -5.29 16.62 -4.51
CA SER A 155 -6.53 16.02 -5.00
C SER A 155 -7.74 16.64 -4.32
N PHE A 156 -7.63 16.95 -3.01
CA PHE A 156 -8.67 17.60 -2.23
C PHE A 156 -8.85 19.07 -2.59
N VAL A 157 -7.79 19.82 -2.91
CA VAL A 157 -7.93 21.22 -3.38
C VAL A 157 -8.69 21.27 -4.71
N GLY A 158 -8.42 20.31 -5.62
CA GLY A 158 -9.12 20.24 -6.91
C GLY A 158 -10.61 19.90 -6.80
N THR A 159 -11.00 19.07 -5.82
CA THR A 159 -12.41 18.70 -5.59
C THR A 159 -13.11 19.50 -4.50
N GLY A 160 -12.35 20.22 -3.68
CA GLY A 160 -12.78 20.78 -2.41
C GLY A 160 -13.53 22.10 -2.49
N ALA A 161 -13.49 22.79 -3.62
CA ALA A 161 -14.32 23.98 -3.84
C ALA A 161 -15.81 23.68 -3.57
N HIS A 162 -16.28 22.52 -4.00
CA HIS A 162 -17.66 22.06 -3.76
C HIS A 162 -17.93 21.53 -2.34
N LEU A 163 -16.88 21.20 -1.58
CA LEU A 163 -17.03 20.73 -0.20
C LEU A 163 -17.31 21.89 0.76
N ILE A 164 -16.84 23.11 0.44
CA ILE A 164 -17.10 24.31 1.25
C ILE A 164 -18.58 24.72 1.17
N GLU A 165 -19.25 24.44 0.04
CA GLU A 165 -20.67 24.75 -0.16
C GLU A 165 -21.60 23.79 0.59
N ASN A 166 -21.12 22.60 0.97
CA ASN A 166 -21.93 21.58 1.62
C ASN A 166 -21.67 21.54 3.14
N PRO A 167 -22.64 21.93 4.00
CA PRO A 167 -22.43 21.96 5.45
C PRO A 167 -22.13 20.56 6.02
N LEU A 168 -22.72 19.51 5.44
CA LEU A 168 -22.45 18.13 5.83
C LEU A 168 -20.98 17.74 5.65
N ALA A 169 -20.35 18.15 4.54
CA ALA A 169 -18.95 17.86 4.26
C ALA A 169 -18.03 18.48 5.31
N ILE A 170 -18.31 19.73 5.70
CA ILE A 170 -17.54 20.44 6.73
C ILE A 170 -17.66 19.73 8.10
N THR A 171 -18.85 19.22 8.44
CA THR A 171 -19.06 18.51 9.71
C THR A 171 -18.46 17.10 9.73
N LEU A 172 -18.49 16.37 8.61
CA LEU A 172 -17.98 15.00 8.51
C LEU A 172 -16.46 14.96 8.36
N ALA A 173 -15.86 15.96 7.72
CA ALA A 173 -14.42 16.04 7.50
C ALA A 173 -13.56 15.79 8.77
N PRO A 174 -13.77 16.47 9.90
CA PRO A 174 -13.00 16.22 11.12
C PRO A 174 -13.27 14.83 11.71
N VAL A 175 -14.52 14.35 11.65
CA VAL A 175 -14.89 13.02 12.15
C VAL A 175 -14.16 11.93 11.36
N CYS A 176 -14.15 12.04 10.04
CA CYS A 176 -13.47 11.11 9.16
C CYS A 176 -11.95 11.18 9.30
N LEU A 177 -11.38 12.38 9.48
CA LEU A 177 -9.96 12.55 9.78
C LEU A 177 -9.59 11.87 11.09
N LEU A 178 -10.36 12.09 12.17
CA LEU A 178 -10.14 11.48 13.48
C LEU A 178 -10.29 9.95 13.44
N ALA A 179 -11.29 9.44 12.72
CA ALA A 179 -11.46 8.00 12.48
C ALA A 179 -10.24 7.41 11.75
N GLY A 180 -9.73 8.12 10.74
CA GLY A 180 -8.48 7.79 10.07
C GLY A 180 -7.28 7.74 11.03
N VAL A 181 -7.13 8.76 11.86
CA VAL A 181 -6.06 8.82 12.88
C VAL A 181 -6.15 7.63 13.84
N GLY A 182 -7.35 7.32 14.35
CA GLY A 182 -7.61 6.18 15.22
C GLY A 182 -7.27 4.83 14.57
N LEU A 183 -7.68 4.64 13.31
CA LEU A 183 -7.32 3.46 12.53
C LEU A 183 -5.79 3.33 12.36
N GLY A 184 -5.10 4.43 12.06
CA GLY A 184 -3.65 4.42 11.94
C GLY A 184 -2.94 4.14 13.28
N PHE A 185 -3.48 4.60 14.40
CA PHE A 185 -2.99 4.25 15.74
C PHE A 185 -3.14 2.74 16.03
N VAL A 186 -4.33 2.18 15.82
CA VAL A 186 -4.59 0.74 15.97
C VAL A 186 -3.66 -0.08 15.07
N LEU A 187 -3.42 0.40 13.86
CA LEU A 187 -2.55 -0.24 12.88
C LEU A 187 -1.09 -0.31 13.36
N VAL A 188 -0.52 0.79 13.89
CA VAL A 188 0.84 0.78 14.43
C VAL A 188 0.95 -0.04 15.70
N ARG A 189 -0.08 -0.03 16.56
CA ARG A 189 -0.12 -0.85 17.78
C ARG A 189 -0.01 -2.35 17.49
N ASN A 190 -0.55 -2.80 16.36
CA ASN A 190 -0.51 -4.20 15.94
C ASN A 190 0.72 -4.57 15.08
N MET A 191 1.63 -3.63 14.84
CA MET A 191 2.89 -3.92 14.16
C MET A 191 3.90 -4.54 15.13
N ARG A 192 4.58 -5.59 14.67
CA ARG A 192 5.69 -6.20 15.41
C ARG A 192 6.98 -5.50 15.04
N PHE A 193 7.69 -5.03 16.05
CA PHE A 193 9.01 -4.42 15.92
C PHE A 193 10.00 -5.28 16.69
N TRP A 194 11.16 -5.51 16.10
CA TRP A 194 12.27 -6.18 16.76
C TRP A 194 13.58 -5.58 16.26
N THR A 195 14.60 -5.68 17.09
CA THR A 195 15.96 -5.27 16.73
C THR A 195 16.71 -6.51 16.29
N ASP A 196 17.39 -6.42 15.16
CA ASP A 196 18.30 -7.46 14.71
C ASP A 196 19.59 -7.40 15.53
N PRO A 197 19.97 -8.47 16.26
CA PRO A 197 21.12 -8.46 17.15
C PRO A 197 22.44 -8.23 16.42
N ASP A 198 22.56 -8.70 15.17
CA ASP A 198 23.81 -8.63 14.41
C ASP A 198 24.04 -7.23 13.83
N THR A 199 22.97 -6.59 13.36
CA THR A 199 23.06 -5.30 12.66
C THR A 199 22.68 -4.11 13.53
N GLY A 200 22.04 -4.33 14.67
CA GLY A 200 21.41 -3.29 15.48
C GLY A 200 20.28 -2.55 14.75
N GLN A 201 19.82 -3.04 13.58
CA GLN A 201 18.77 -2.36 12.82
C GLN A 201 17.39 -2.69 13.41
N LEU A 202 16.53 -1.67 13.44
CA LEU A 202 15.12 -1.85 13.78
C LEU A 202 14.37 -2.42 12.58
N TRP A 203 13.80 -3.61 12.73
CA TRP A 203 12.95 -4.25 11.74
C TRP A 203 11.47 -4.13 12.13
N MET A 204 10.61 -4.08 11.11
CA MET A 204 9.16 -4.07 11.29
C MET A 204 8.48 -5.10 10.39
N ALA A 205 7.39 -5.70 10.89
CA ALA A 205 6.46 -6.50 10.11
C ALA A 205 5.01 -6.11 10.41
N GLY A 206 4.23 -5.94 9.34
CA GLY A 206 2.78 -5.78 9.44
C GLY A 206 2.10 -7.11 9.78
N GLY A 207 1.21 -7.11 10.77
CA GLY A 207 0.36 -8.27 11.08
C GLY A 207 -0.83 -8.43 10.12
N ALA A 208 -1.62 -9.48 10.29
CA ALA A 208 -2.83 -9.72 9.49
C ALA A 208 -3.85 -8.56 9.60
N LEU A 209 -3.98 -7.95 10.78
CA LEU A 209 -4.89 -6.83 11.00
C LEU A 209 -4.55 -5.62 10.11
N PHE A 210 -3.26 -5.35 9.88
CA PHE A 210 -2.82 -4.31 8.94
C PHE A 210 -3.41 -4.54 7.55
N ALA A 211 -3.38 -5.78 7.08
CA ALA A 211 -3.90 -6.12 5.77
C ALA A 211 -5.42 -6.01 5.71
N ILE A 212 -6.12 -6.44 6.75
CA ILE A 212 -7.59 -6.32 6.85
C ILE A 212 -8.01 -4.85 6.81
N ILE A 213 -7.37 -3.98 7.60
CA ILE A 213 -7.68 -2.54 7.59
C ILE A 213 -7.39 -1.92 6.22
N LEU A 214 -6.26 -2.25 5.60
CA LEU A 214 -5.89 -1.71 4.30
C LEU A 214 -6.86 -2.16 3.20
N VAL A 215 -7.17 -3.46 3.15
CA VAL A 215 -8.10 -4.01 2.15
C VAL A 215 -9.51 -3.50 2.41
N GLY A 216 -9.95 -3.48 3.67
CA GLY A 216 -11.26 -2.99 4.08
C GLY A 216 -11.48 -1.52 3.71
N THR A 217 -10.50 -0.64 3.95
CA THR A 217 -10.59 0.77 3.53
C THR A 217 -10.65 0.95 2.02
N ILE A 218 -9.90 0.15 1.26
CA ILE A 218 -9.96 0.15 -0.22
C ILE A 218 -11.32 -0.34 -0.70
N LEU A 219 -11.83 -1.47 -0.18
CA LEU A 219 -13.13 -2.02 -0.55
C LEU A 219 -14.27 -1.07 -0.19
N LEU A 220 -14.23 -0.47 0.99
CA LEU A 220 -15.20 0.54 1.41
C LEU A 220 -15.21 1.72 0.43
N ARG A 221 -14.02 2.20 0.03
CA ARG A 221 -13.90 3.29 -0.94
C ARG A 221 -14.45 2.92 -2.32
N LEU A 222 -14.17 1.72 -2.81
CA LEU A 222 -14.68 1.25 -4.10
C LEU A 222 -16.19 1.02 -4.05
N GLY A 223 -16.71 0.47 -2.96
CA GLY A 223 -18.13 0.24 -2.76
C GLY A 223 -18.93 1.54 -2.74
N VAL A 224 -18.45 2.55 -1.99
CA VAL A 224 -19.05 3.89 -2.00
C VAL A 224 -18.99 4.50 -3.39
N ARG A 225 -17.83 4.43 -4.07
CA ARG A 225 -17.71 4.98 -5.43
C ARG A 225 -18.65 4.29 -6.42
N TYR A 226 -18.73 2.96 -6.39
CA TYR A 226 -19.64 2.20 -7.23
C TYR A 226 -21.11 2.55 -6.97
N ALA A 227 -21.49 2.77 -5.70
CA ALA A 227 -22.85 3.21 -5.36
C ALA A 227 -23.18 4.60 -5.92
N VAL A 228 -22.19 5.48 -6.11
CA VAL A 228 -22.37 6.83 -6.66
C VAL A 228 -22.47 6.79 -8.18
N THR A 229 -21.46 6.19 -8.83
CA THR A 229 -21.22 6.34 -10.27
C THR A 229 -21.71 5.15 -11.09
N GLY A 230 -22.05 4.04 -10.44
CA GLY A 230 -22.28 2.75 -11.10
C GLY A 230 -21.00 2.10 -11.67
N ASP A 231 -19.85 2.78 -11.56
CA ASP A 231 -18.55 2.29 -12.04
C ASP A 231 -17.42 2.80 -11.13
N PRO A 232 -16.69 1.91 -10.43
CA PRO A 232 -15.65 2.31 -9.47
C PRO A 232 -14.44 3.00 -10.13
N PHE A 233 -14.31 2.99 -11.46
CA PHE A 233 -13.20 3.58 -12.19
C PHE A 233 -13.61 4.72 -13.13
N ALA A 234 -14.89 5.07 -13.20
CA ALA A 234 -15.34 6.17 -14.06
C ALA A 234 -14.63 7.49 -13.68
N PRO A 235 -14.08 8.24 -14.66
CA PRO A 235 -13.51 9.55 -14.40
C PRO A 235 -14.58 10.51 -13.89
N PRO A 236 -14.22 11.50 -13.06
CA PRO A 236 -15.16 12.53 -12.61
C PRO A 236 -15.80 13.22 -13.81
N ARG A 237 -17.13 13.34 -13.84
CA ARG A 237 -17.83 14.13 -14.86
C ARG A 237 -17.95 15.56 -14.36
N ALA A 238 -17.55 16.53 -15.18
CA ALA A 238 -17.53 17.95 -14.81
C ALA A 238 -18.91 18.53 -14.47
N ASN A 239 -20.00 17.87 -14.88
CA ASN A 239 -21.38 18.39 -14.76
C ASN A 239 -22.28 17.51 -13.87
N GLU A 240 -21.72 16.60 -13.08
CA GLU A 240 -22.52 15.72 -12.23
C GLU A 240 -22.93 16.45 -10.94
N ALA A 241 -24.23 16.49 -10.66
CA ALA A 241 -24.76 17.15 -9.47
C ALA A 241 -24.12 16.55 -8.20
N VAL A 242 -23.77 17.43 -7.26
CA VAL A 242 -23.12 17.03 -6.00
C VAL A 242 -24.05 16.11 -5.23
N SER A 243 -23.70 14.82 -5.23
CA SER A 243 -24.48 13.79 -4.55
C SER A 243 -23.95 13.59 -3.13
N PRO A 244 -24.79 13.29 -2.13
CA PRO A 244 -24.31 13.04 -0.76
C PRO A 244 -23.27 11.91 -0.71
N LEU A 245 -23.33 10.96 -1.64
CA LEU A 245 -22.33 9.91 -1.75
C LEU A 245 -20.97 10.40 -2.29
N SER A 246 -20.92 11.47 -3.09
CA SER A 246 -19.65 12.06 -3.54
C SER A 246 -18.92 12.72 -2.38
N VAL A 247 -19.66 13.36 -1.47
CA VAL A 247 -19.15 13.88 -0.19
C VAL A 247 -18.54 12.74 0.63
N LEU A 248 -19.25 11.62 0.76
CA LEU A 248 -18.76 10.46 1.50
C LEU A 248 -17.49 9.86 0.85
N SER A 249 -17.36 9.92 -0.48
CA SER A 249 -16.14 9.48 -1.17
C SER A 249 -14.92 10.38 -0.86
N ALA A 250 -15.14 11.69 -0.72
CA ALA A 250 -14.12 12.65 -0.33
C ALA A 250 -13.74 12.47 1.15
N ASP A 251 -14.72 12.18 2.01
CA ASP A 251 -14.48 11.87 3.42
C ASP A 251 -13.60 10.62 3.61
N LEU A 252 -13.75 9.61 2.76
CA LEU A 252 -12.85 8.44 2.77
C LEU A 252 -11.40 8.75 2.37
N LEU A 253 -11.17 9.82 1.61
CA LEU A 253 -9.81 10.34 1.38
C LEU A 253 -9.24 10.92 2.67
N LEU A 254 -10.06 11.62 3.47
CA LEU A 254 -9.64 12.15 4.78
C LEU A 254 -9.36 11.03 5.78
N VAL A 255 -10.15 9.95 5.79
CA VAL A 255 -9.84 8.74 6.57
C VAL A 255 -8.47 8.18 6.18
N THR A 256 -8.22 8.07 4.87
CA THR A 256 -6.94 7.56 4.35
C THR A 256 -5.78 8.47 4.75
N LEU A 257 -5.95 9.80 4.61
CA LEU A 257 -4.98 10.81 4.99
C LEU A 257 -4.63 10.73 6.49
N GLY A 258 -5.65 10.70 7.36
CA GLY A 258 -5.48 10.58 8.80
C GLY A 258 -4.73 9.31 9.20
N LEU A 259 -5.06 8.18 8.55
CA LEU A 259 -4.39 6.90 8.76
C LEU A 259 -2.90 6.96 8.39
N TRP A 260 -2.57 7.58 7.26
CA TRP A 260 -1.17 7.70 6.83
C TRP A 260 -0.37 8.66 7.69
N LEU A 261 -0.98 9.79 8.09
CA LEU A 261 -0.35 10.80 8.94
C LEU A 261 -0.04 10.23 10.33
N SER A 262 -1.03 9.62 11.01
CA SER A 262 -0.82 9.07 12.35
C SER A 262 0.19 7.93 12.33
N ARG A 263 0.15 7.07 11.30
CA ARG A 263 1.16 6.04 11.10
C ARG A 263 2.56 6.62 10.95
N ALA A 264 2.73 7.68 10.17
CA ALA A 264 4.03 8.33 9.96
C ALA A 264 4.60 8.86 11.28
N VAL A 265 3.77 9.61 12.02
CA VAL A 265 4.16 10.23 13.30
C VAL A 265 4.56 9.17 14.31
N LEU A 266 3.73 8.14 14.51
CA LEU A 266 4.02 7.08 15.49
C LEU A 266 5.27 6.27 15.15
N LEU A 267 5.53 6.03 13.85
CA LEU A 267 6.77 5.35 13.42
C LEU A 267 8.01 6.22 13.68
N VAL A 268 7.91 7.53 13.49
CA VAL A 268 9.01 8.46 13.80
C VAL A 268 9.26 8.53 15.31
N LEU A 269 8.22 8.65 16.12
CA LEU A 269 8.34 8.67 17.59
C LEU A 269 9.02 7.39 18.10
N ARG A 270 8.55 6.22 17.66
CA ARG A 270 9.14 4.93 18.04
C ARG A 270 10.59 4.77 17.58
N HIS A 271 10.93 5.32 16.41
CA HIS A 271 12.31 5.32 15.94
C HIS A 271 13.21 6.20 16.83
N ARG A 272 12.74 7.38 17.26
CA ARG A 272 13.49 8.26 18.17
C ARG A 272 13.74 7.60 19.52
N GLU A 273 12.74 6.91 20.08
CA GLU A 273 12.89 6.11 21.30
C GLU A 273 13.99 5.05 21.13
N HIS A 274 13.99 4.32 20.02
CA HIS A 274 14.99 3.28 19.77
C HIS A 274 16.43 3.83 19.69
N VAL A 275 16.62 4.95 19.00
CA VAL A 275 17.93 5.62 18.90
C VAL A 275 18.42 6.06 20.28
N SER A 276 17.52 6.54 21.15
CA SER A 276 17.87 6.96 22.51
C SER A 276 18.37 5.79 23.37
N VAL A 277 17.72 4.61 23.26
CA VAL A 277 18.13 3.41 24.01
C VAL A 277 19.48 2.90 23.51
N GLN A 278 19.73 2.91 22.20
CA GLN A 278 21.00 2.47 21.64
C GLN A 278 22.19 3.35 22.08
N SER A 279 22.00 4.67 22.18
CA SER A 279 23.07 5.57 22.63
C SER A 279 23.53 5.28 24.06
N VAL A 280 22.67 4.71 24.91
CA VAL A 280 23.01 4.37 26.31
C VAL A 280 23.77 3.04 26.40
N GLN A 281 23.54 2.09 25.49
CA GLN A 281 24.16 0.76 25.55
C GLN A 281 25.56 0.69 24.93
N LYS A 282 25.84 1.49 23.91
CA LYS A 282 27.13 1.48 23.20
C LYS A 282 28.40 1.66 24.07
N PRO A 283 28.45 2.52 25.10
CA PRO A 283 29.71 2.77 25.83
C PRO A 283 30.18 1.61 26.71
N ARG A 284 29.32 0.62 27.04
CA ARG A 284 29.69 -0.47 27.96
C ARG A 284 30.41 -1.64 27.29
N SER A 285 30.29 -1.80 25.98
CA SER A 285 30.93 -2.89 25.25
C SER A 285 32.33 -2.55 24.74
N GLU A 286 32.69 -1.26 24.67
CA GLU A 286 34.02 -0.81 24.23
C GLU A 286 35.02 -0.70 25.41
N ALA A 287 34.53 -0.64 26.65
CA ALA A 287 35.34 -0.80 27.86
C ALA A 287 35.58 -2.30 28.12
N GLY A 288 36.39 -2.93 27.27
CA GLY A 288 36.87 -4.30 27.50
C GLY A 288 37.62 -4.40 28.84
N PRO A 289 37.62 -5.59 29.48
CA PRO A 289 38.38 -5.80 30.70
C PRO A 289 39.86 -5.60 30.41
N GLY A 290 40.41 -4.51 30.95
CA GLY A 290 41.85 -4.27 31.01
C GLY A 290 42.53 -5.21 31.99
#